data_AF-A0A9Q6Z3N4-F1
#
_entry.id   AF-A0A9Q6Z3N4-F1
#
_cell.length_a   1.000
_cell.length_b   1.000
_cell.length_c   1.000
_cell.angle_alpha   90.00
_cell.angle_beta   90.00
_cell.angle_gamma   90.00
#
_symmetry.space_group_name_H-M   'P 1'
#
loop_
_entity.id
_entity.type
_entity.pdbx_description
1 polymer ?
#
loop_
_entity_poly.entity_id
_entity_poly.type
_entity_poly.pdbx_seq_one_letter_code
_entity_poly.pdbx_strand_id
1 'polypeptide(L)'
;MKHLKTNKFSMKYFNLLTVSVSLLFLTSCGSHLVSVNNDKKIDKRLVGTWVGSEKEEQLEGLEKNWEMQRNEDGTFVLDFRFKRDGEIQNSIEHGNWWVENGKFYEFHEYSGKTDSYRYKVLDKDQIKFSAENIDVAMENENYTFIDTRKDAKLRDGLSFDTALKVNSVKEEYEYIESNCSGCQFRDQSLSQYKGNMYDVIKVEKSDGSISTYYFDIKFFYGKL
;
A
#
# COMPACT_ATOMS: atom_id res chain seq x y z
N MET A 1 51.35 44.11 69.40
CA MET A 1 50.01 44.53 68.98
C MET A 1 49.67 43.78 67.69
N LYS A 2 48.53 43.07 67.69
CA LYS A 2 47.80 42.35 66.63
C LYS A 2 48.05 42.85 65.17
N HIS A 3 48.00 42.12 64.05
CA HIS A 3 47.22 40.94 63.62
C HIS A 3 47.80 40.35 62.30
N LEU A 4 47.66 39.03 62.10
CA LEU A 4 47.76 38.31 60.80
C LEU A 4 46.60 38.59 59.84
N LYS A 5 46.80 38.34 58.52
CA LYS A 5 45.95 37.58 57.54
C LYS A 5 46.45 37.80 56.09
N THR A 6 47.11 36.86 55.40
CA THR A 6 46.66 35.71 54.57
C THR A 6 45.81 36.00 53.32
N ASN A 7 46.43 35.72 52.15
CA ASN A 7 45.98 35.14 50.87
C ASN A 7 44.57 35.40 50.30
N LYS A 8 44.53 35.76 49.00
CA LYS A 8 43.56 35.19 48.05
C LYS A 8 44.02 35.26 46.60
N PHE A 9 44.24 34.09 46.00
CA PHE A 9 44.29 33.84 44.55
C PHE A 9 42.90 34.12 43.94
N SER A 10 42.84 34.70 42.73
CA SER A 10 41.61 34.82 41.94
C SER A 10 41.92 34.52 40.47
N MET A 11 41.51 33.33 40.03
CA MET A 11 41.39 32.95 38.61
C MET A 11 40.18 33.65 38.01
N LYS A 12 40.33 34.24 36.81
CA LYS A 12 39.22 34.71 35.99
C LYS A 12 39.02 33.78 34.78
N TYR A 13 37.92 33.03 34.86
CA TYR A 13 37.01 32.54 33.81
C TYR A 13 37.59 32.11 32.45
N PHE A 14 37.70 30.80 32.26
CA PHE A 14 37.75 30.11 30.97
C PHE A 14 36.32 29.93 30.44
N ASN A 15 36.01 30.48 29.26
CA ASN A 15 34.79 30.18 28.53
C ASN A 15 34.94 28.79 27.87
N LEU A 16 34.21 27.79 28.37
CA LEU A 16 33.97 26.55 27.63
C LEU A 16 32.63 26.68 26.90
N LEU A 17 32.70 26.90 25.59
CA LEU A 17 31.57 26.69 24.68
C LEU A 17 31.47 25.18 24.41
N THR A 18 30.57 24.50 25.09
CA THR A 18 30.17 23.12 24.75
C THR A 18 29.43 23.14 23.42
N VAL A 19 30.08 22.68 22.35
CA VAL A 19 29.42 22.39 21.06
C VAL A 19 28.83 20.99 21.16
N SER A 20 27.53 20.91 21.40
CA SER A 20 26.77 19.66 21.29
C SER A 20 26.67 19.26 19.83
N VAL A 21 27.39 18.20 19.43
CA VAL A 21 27.24 17.56 18.12
C VAL A 21 25.99 16.69 18.17
N SER A 22 24.85 17.27 17.80
CA SER A 22 23.62 16.52 17.56
C SER A 22 23.78 15.72 16.26
N LEU A 23 23.96 14.41 16.38
CA LEU A 23 23.94 13.47 15.26
C LEU A 23 22.52 13.45 14.66
N LEU A 24 22.31 14.22 13.59
CA LEU A 24 21.12 14.12 12.75
C LEU A 24 21.22 12.81 11.97
N PHE A 25 20.58 11.75 12.47
CA PHE A 25 20.23 10.59 11.65
C PHE A 25 19.20 11.04 10.61
N LEU A 26 19.68 11.50 9.46
CA LEU A 26 18.87 11.64 8.26
C LEU A 26 18.54 10.23 7.79
N THR A 27 17.38 9.72 8.19
CA THR A 27 16.78 8.57 7.54
C THR A 27 16.51 8.94 6.08
N SER A 28 17.35 8.42 5.19
CA SER A 28 17.16 8.53 3.75
C SER A 28 15.89 7.74 3.36
N CYS A 29 14.73 8.38 3.44
CA CYS A 29 13.59 8.01 2.60
C CYS A 29 14.04 8.20 1.15
N GLY A 30 14.42 7.10 0.48
CA GLY A 30 14.81 7.15 -0.93
C GLY A 30 13.69 7.78 -1.77
N SER A 31 14.03 8.74 -2.62
CA SER A 31 13.07 9.33 -3.56
C SER A 31 12.52 8.24 -4.47
N HIS A 32 11.20 8.00 -4.41
CA HIS A 32 10.51 7.05 -5.29
C HIS A 32 10.28 7.61 -6.70
N LEU A 33 10.61 8.88 -6.94
CA LEU A 33 10.39 9.55 -8.22
C LEU A 33 11.57 9.35 -9.19
N VAL A 34 11.27 8.99 -10.43
CA VAL A 34 12.23 8.87 -11.54
C VAL A 34 11.78 9.72 -12.72
N SER A 35 12.70 10.41 -13.37
CA SER A 35 12.41 11.16 -14.60
C SER A 35 12.34 10.22 -15.80
N VAL A 36 11.34 10.41 -16.66
CA VAL A 36 11.19 9.77 -17.98
C VAL A 36 11.28 10.84 -19.07
N ASN A 37 11.15 10.45 -20.34
CA ASN A 37 11.20 11.37 -21.48
C ASN A 37 10.25 12.57 -21.29
N ASN A 38 10.63 13.73 -21.82
CA ASN A 38 9.88 15.00 -21.74
C ASN A 38 9.70 15.57 -20.32
N ASP A 39 10.71 15.44 -19.44
CA ASP A 39 10.76 15.98 -18.07
C ASP A 39 9.64 15.49 -17.12
N LYS A 40 8.85 14.52 -17.55
CA LYS A 40 7.81 13.89 -16.73
C LYS A 40 8.44 12.99 -15.67
N LYS A 41 7.75 12.83 -14.54
CA LYS A 41 8.19 11.99 -13.42
C LYS A 41 7.24 10.81 -13.25
N ILE A 42 7.77 9.66 -12.89
CA ILE A 42 6.99 8.50 -12.46
C ILE A 42 7.25 8.22 -10.99
N ASP A 43 6.26 7.68 -10.27
CA ASP A 43 6.44 7.12 -8.93
C ASP A 43 6.64 5.61 -9.04
N LYS A 44 7.82 5.11 -8.69
CA LYS A 44 8.15 3.68 -8.78
C LYS A 44 7.21 2.78 -7.98
N ARG A 45 6.51 3.30 -6.97
CA ARG A 45 5.53 2.53 -6.20
C ARG A 45 4.31 2.14 -7.06
N LEU A 46 4.02 2.91 -8.10
CA LEU A 46 2.90 2.74 -9.03
C LEU A 46 3.23 1.81 -10.21
N VAL A 47 4.50 1.44 -10.41
CA VAL A 47 4.94 0.54 -11.47
C VAL A 47 4.45 -0.89 -11.19
N GLY A 48 4.04 -1.60 -12.24
CA GLY A 48 3.62 -3.00 -12.21
C GLY A 48 2.24 -3.23 -12.82
N THR A 49 1.72 -4.45 -12.66
CA THR A 49 0.38 -4.81 -13.09
C THR A 49 -0.61 -4.64 -11.95
N TRP A 50 -1.72 -3.97 -12.23
CA TRP A 50 -2.77 -3.61 -11.29
C TRP A 50 -4.12 -4.03 -11.82
N VAL A 51 -5.03 -4.38 -10.93
CA VAL A 51 -6.40 -4.76 -11.25
C VAL A 51 -7.36 -3.96 -10.39
N GLY A 52 -8.55 -3.74 -10.91
CA GLY A 52 -9.64 -3.15 -10.16
C GLY A 52 -10.97 -3.44 -10.84
N SER A 53 -12.02 -3.03 -10.15
CA SER A 53 -13.39 -3.21 -10.61
C SER A 53 -14.29 -2.13 -10.03
N GLU A 54 -15.34 -1.81 -10.77
CA GLU A 54 -16.45 -0.97 -10.33
C GLU A 54 -17.78 -1.57 -10.78
N LYS A 55 -18.85 -1.13 -10.13
CA LYS A 55 -20.21 -1.45 -10.51
C LYS A 55 -21.07 -0.21 -10.36
N GLU A 56 -21.76 0.16 -11.43
CA GLU A 56 -22.77 1.23 -11.45
C GLU A 56 -22.22 2.62 -11.07
N GLU A 57 -20.91 2.83 -11.17
CA GLU A 57 -20.28 4.12 -10.87
C GLU A 57 -20.29 5.10 -12.06
N GLN A 58 -20.21 4.57 -13.29
CA GLN A 58 -20.25 5.39 -14.51
C GLN A 58 -21.66 5.45 -15.10
N LEU A 59 -22.36 4.32 -15.10
CA LEU A 59 -23.71 4.17 -15.65
C LEU A 59 -24.43 2.99 -14.96
N GLU A 60 -25.72 3.14 -14.69
CA GLU A 60 -26.56 2.06 -14.14
C GLU A 60 -26.45 0.76 -14.96
N GLY A 61 -26.40 -0.39 -14.27
CA GLY A 61 -26.22 -1.72 -14.86
C GLY A 61 -24.83 -2.04 -15.43
N LEU A 62 -23.85 -1.11 -15.37
CA LEU A 62 -22.49 -1.36 -15.86
C LEU A 62 -21.61 -1.99 -14.77
N GLU A 63 -21.05 -3.16 -15.05
CA GLU A 63 -19.90 -3.71 -14.35
C GLU A 63 -18.64 -3.50 -15.20
N LYS A 64 -17.59 -2.90 -14.65
CA LYS A 64 -16.33 -2.68 -15.36
C LYS A 64 -15.19 -3.23 -14.52
N ASN A 65 -14.32 -4.01 -15.16
CA ASN A 65 -13.10 -4.55 -14.57
C ASN A 65 -11.92 -4.08 -15.42
N TRP A 66 -10.76 -3.91 -14.81
CA TRP A 66 -9.56 -3.55 -15.54
C TRP A 66 -8.33 -4.31 -15.05
N GLU A 67 -7.39 -4.47 -15.98
CA GLU A 67 -6.01 -4.82 -15.73
C GLU A 67 -5.11 -3.79 -16.40
N MET A 68 -4.29 -3.10 -15.62
CA MET A 68 -3.36 -2.07 -16.09
C MET A 68 -1.93 -2.46 -15.83
N GLN A 69 -1.11 -2.53 -16.87
CA GLN A 69 0.35 -2.58 -16.75
C GLN A 69 0.92 -1.17 -16.85
N ARG A 70 1.56 -0.69 -15.78
CA ARG A 70 2.29 0.59 -15.73
C ARG A 70 3.79 0.35 -15.77
N ASN A 71 4.45 0.78 -16.85
CA ASN A 71 5.88 0.55 -17.10
C ASN A 71 6.77 1.66 -16.55
N GLU A 72 8.04 1.35 -16.26
CA GLU A 72 9.04 2.31 -15.76
C GLU A 72 9.42 3.41 -16.76
N ASP A 73 9.10 3.24 -18.04
CA ASP A 73 9.33 4.23 -19.08
C ASP A 73 8.19 5.26 -19.21
N GLY A 74 7.16 5.13 -18.36
CA GLY A 74 5.98 5.99 -18.40
C GLY A 74 4.95 5.59 -19.47
N THR A 75 5.03 4.39 -20.04
CA THR A 75 3.96 3.81 -20.88
C THR A 75 3.01 2.95 -20.05
N PHE A 76 1.78 2.75 -20.54
CA PHE A 76 0.86 1.77 -19.99
C PHE A 76 0.13 0.96 -21.07
N VAL A 77 -0.39 -0.20 -20.65
CA VAL A 77 -1.40 -0.98 -21.36
C VAL A 77 -2.55 -1.24 -20.40
N LEU A 78 -3.78 -1.00 -20.84
CA LEU A 78 -4.99 -1.10 -20.02
C LEU A 78 -6.03 -1.98 -20.71
N ASP A 79 -6.31 -3.15 -20.15
CA ASP A 79 -7.33 -4.09 -20.62
C ASP A 79 -8.59 -3.92 -19.78
N PHE A 80 -9.67 -3.44 -20.41
CA PHE A 80 -10.98 -3.32 -19.79
C PHE A 80 -11.88 -4.48 -20.18
N ARG A 81 -12.66 -4.96 -19.20
CA ARG A 81 -13.82 -5.82 -19.40
C ARG A 81 -15.06 -5.13 -18.88
N PHE A 82 -15.99 -4.85 -19.79
CA PHE A 82 -17.31 -4.31 -19.49
C PHE A 82 -18.34 -5.43 -19.53
N LYS A 83 -19.26 -5.40 -18.58
CA LYS A 83 -20.42 -6.28 -18.56
C LYS A 83 -21.68 -5.45 -18.32
N ARG A 84 -22.66 -5.59 -19.20
CA ARG A 84 -23.98 -4.96 -19.08
C ARG A 84 -25.03 -5.91 -19.68
N ASP A 85 -26.15 -6.08 -18.99
CA ASP A 85 -27.26 -6.94 -19.44
C ASP A 85 -26.86 -8.37 -19.84
N GLY A 86 -25.78 -8.88 -19.23
CA GLY A 86 -25.22 -10.21 -19.54
C GLY A 86 -24.27 -10.26 -20.74
N GLU A 87 -24.15 -9.18 -21.51
CA GLU A 87 -23.17 -9.04 -22.58
C GLU A 87 -21.81 -8.64 -22.02
N ILE A 88 -20.74 -9.20 -22.57
CA ILE A 88 -19.35 -8.90 -22.18
C ILE A 88 -18.63 -8.30 -23.37
N GLN A 89 -18.02 -7.15 -23.16
CA GLN A 89 -17.15 -6.47 -24.13
C GLN A 89 -15.77 -6.26 -23.51
N ASN A 90 -14.71 -6.42 -24.30
CA ASN A 90 -13.36 -6.08 -23.88
C ASN A 90 -12.80 -4.95 -24.76
N SER A 91 -11.93 -4.11 -24.20
CA SER A 91 -11.13 -3.15 -24.94
C SER A 91 -9.71 -3.10 -24.39
N ILE A 92 -8.73 -2.84 -25.25
CA ILE A 92 -7.35 -2.62 -24.85
C ILE A 92 -6.97 -1.21 -25.26
N GLU A 93 -6.41 -0.46 -24.32
CA GLU A 93 -5.96 0.91 -24.50
C GLU A 93 -4.47 1.02 -24.19
N HIS A 94 -3.83 1.96 -24.88
CA HIS A 94 -2.41 2.27 -24.75
C HIS A 94 -2.23 3.76 -24.47
N GLY A 95 -1.14 4.08 -23.78
CA GLY A 95 -0.89 5.46 -23.43
C GLY A 95 0.34 5.71 -22.60
N ASN A 96 0.40 6.92 -22.05
CA ASN A 96 1.46 7.35 -21.16
C ASN A 96 0.92 7.76 -19.80
N TRP A 97 1.70 7.52 -18.75
CA TRP A 97 1.38 7.94 -17.40
C TRP A 97 2.54 8.68 -16.74
N TRP A 98 2.19 9.59 -15.83
CA TRP A 98 3.16 10.31 -15.02
C TRP A 98 2.52 10.81 -13.72
N VAL A 99 3.35 11.31 -12.82
CA VAL A 99 2.92 11.98 -11.60
C VAL A 99 3.49 13.38 -11.54
N GLU A 100 2.67 14.32 -11.10
CA GLU A 100 3.07 15.70 -10.87
C GLU A 100 2.20 16.30 -9.76
N ASN A 101 2.81 17.02 -8.82
CA ASN A 101 2.09 17.72 -7.74
C ASN A 101 1.09 16.85 -6.96
N GLY A 102 1.44 15.58 -6.70
CA GLY A 102 0.58 14.63 -5.97
C GLY A 102 -0.58 14.04 -6.79
N LYS A 103 -0.59 14.28 -8.09
CA LYS A 103 -1.58 13.76 -9.03
C LYS A 103 -0.97 12.70 -9.93
N PHE A 104 -1.81 11.77 -10.37
CA PHE A 104 -1.53 10.79 -11.39
C PHE A 104 -2.25 11.23 -12.67
N TYR A 105 -1.57 11.12 -13.80
CA TYR A 105 -2.07 11.49 -15.11
C TYR A 105 -2.00 10.28 -16.04
N GLU A 106 -3.04 10.10 -16.83
CA GLU A 106 -3.19 9.01 -17.79
C GLU A 106 -3.57 9.60 -19.15
N PHE A 107 -2.61 9.65 -20.08
CA PHE A 107 -2.86 10.06 -21.46
C PHE A 107 -3.21 8.85 -22.30
N HIS A 108 -4.39 8.86 -22.93
CA HIS A 108 -4.89 7.78 -23.77
C HIS A 108 -4.61 8.09 -25.24
N GLU A 109 -3.88 7.22 -25.94
CA GLU A 109 -3.55 7.41 -27.36
C GLU A 109 -4.80 7.40 -28.25
N TYR A 110 -5.80 6.57 -27.89
CA TYR A 110 -7.03 6.44 -28.66
C TYR A 110 -7.86 7.73 -28.68
N SER A 111 -8.05 8.39 -27.52
CA SER A 111 -8.84 9.62 -27.41
C SER A 111 -8.01 10.89 -27.60
N GLY A 112 -6.69 10.81 -27.44
CA GLY A 112 -5.79 11.97 -27.45
C GLY A 112 -5.97 12.88 -26.23
N LYS A 113 -6.56 12.37 -25.15
CA LYS A 113 -6.89 13.14 -23.94
C LYS A 113 -6.21 12.59 -22.71
N THR A 114 -6.21 13.39 -21.65
CA THR A 114 -5.53 13.06 -20.40
C THR A 114 -6.50 13.09 -19.23
N ASP A 115 -6.66 11.94 -18.60
CA ASP A 115 -7.33 11.80 -17.32
C ASP A 115 -6.37 12.16 -16.19
N SER A 116 -6.90 12.69 -15.10
CA SER A 116 -6.13 13.08 -13.92
C SER A 116 -6.86 12.72 -12.63
N TYR A 117 -6.06 12.23 -11.68
CA TYR A 117 -6.52 11.70 -10.41
C TYR A 117 -5.63 12.18 -9.28
N ARG A 118 -6.21 12.46 -8.11
CA ARG A 118 -5.45 12.39 -6.87
C ARG A 118 -5.22 10.92 -6.53
N TYR A 119 -4.03 10.59 -6.06
CA TYR A 119 -3.75 9.23 -5.62
C TYR A 119 -3.16 9.19 -4.21
N LYS A 120 -3.45 8.12 -3.49
CA LYS A 120 -2.87 7.80 -2.19
C LYS A 120 -2.41 6.34 -2.20
N VAL A 121 -1.10 6.15 -2.08
CA VAL A 121 -0.52 4.82 -1.82
C VAL A 121 -0.98 4.40 -0.42
N LEU A 122 -1.80 3.35 -0.34
CA LEU A 122 -2.30 2.83 0.94
C LEU A 122 -1.27 1.87 1.54
N ASP A 123 -0.75 0.97 0.70
CA ASP A 123 0.36 0.08 0.99
C ASP A 123 1.09 -0.32 -0.32
N LYS A 124 1.91 -1.37 -0.29
CA LYS A 124 2.71 -1.82 -1.44
C LYS A 124 1.89 -2.44 -2.58
N ASP A 125 0.68 -2.90 -2.28
CA ASP A 125 -0.23 -3.64 -3.16
C ASP A 125 -1.56 -2.90 -3.41
N GLN A 126 -1.83 -1.79 -2.69
CA GLN A 126 -3.06 -1.00 -2.87
C GLN A 126 -2.82 0.49 -3.06
N ILE A 127 -3.47 1.07 -4.06
CA ILE A 127 -3.46 2.52 -4.35
C ILE A 127 -4.90 2.98 -4.50
N LYS A 128 -5.28 4.02 -3.74
CA LYS A 128 -6.57 4.68 -3.92
C LYS A 128 -6.44 5.83 -4.91
N PHE A 129 -7.36 5.91 -5.86
CA PHE A 129 -7.51 7.02 -6.80
C PHE A 129 -8.80 7.80 -6.53
N SER A 130 -8.79 9.09 -6.84
CA SER A 130 -9.95 9.97 -6.80
C SER A 130 -9.92 10.87 -8.02
N ALA A 131 -10.94 10.78 -8.86
CA ALA A 131 -10.99 11.52 -10.12
C ALA A 131 -10.98 13.04 -9.88
N GLU A 132 -10.31 13.75 -10.77
CA GLU A 132 -10.36 15.21 -10.86
C GLU A 132 -10.82 15.69 -12.23
N ASN A 133 -10.23 15.13 -13.29
CA ASN A 133 -10.63 15.41 -14.67
C ASN A 133 -10.54 14.11 -15.44
N ILE A 134 -11.64 13.71 -16.07
CA ILE A 134 -11.78 12.43 -16.75
C ILE A 134 -12.62 12.67 -18.00
N ASP A 135 -12.26 12.01 -19.10
CA ASP A 135 -12.93 12.24 -20.38
C ASP A 135 -14.26 11.49 -20.56
N VAL A 136 -14.67 10.73 -19.57
CA VAL A 136 -15.92 9.96 -19.59
C VAL A 136 -16.97 10.65 -18.72
N ALA A 137 -18.19 10.76 -19.24
CA ALA A 137 -19.33 11.21 -18.45
C ALA A 137 -19.57 10.23 -17.31
N MET A 138 -19.50 10.72 -16.08
CA MET A 138 -19.77 9.93 -14.88
C MET A 138 -21.10 10.35 -14.26
N GLU A 139 -21.87 9.39 -13.77
CA GLU A 139 -22.99 9.67 -12.87
C GLU A 139 -22.50 10.14 -11.49
N ASN A 140 -21.31 9.69 -11.07
CA ASN A 140 -20.70 10.06 -9.79
C ASN A 140 -19.62 11.15 -9.95
N GLU A 141 -19.93 12.37 -9.50
CA GLU A 141 -18.97 13.50 -9.48
C GLU A 141 -17.77 13.29 -8.54
N ASN A 142 -17.88 12.35 -7.58
CA ASN A 142 -16.84 12.03 -6.59
C ASN A 142 -16.28 10.61 -6.79
N TYR A 143 -16.08 10.22 -8.04
CA TYR A 143 -15.60 8.89 -8.37
C TYR A 143 -14.24 8.55 -7.72
N THR A 144 -14.19 7.40 -7.04
CA THR A 144 -12.96 6.85 -6.44
C THR A 144 -12.88 5.36 -6.65
N PHE A 145 -11.68 4.83 -6.82
CA PHE A 145 -11.44 3.40 -6.93
C PHE A 145 -10.12 2.99 -6.24
N ILE A 146 -9.93 1.69 -6.07
CA ILE A 146 -8.70 1.10 -5.55
C ILE A 146 -8.12 0.18 -6.61
N ASP A 147 -6.88 0.46 -7.00
CA ASP A 147 -6.05 -0.46 -7.75
C ASP A 147 -5.35 -1.42 -6.78
N THR A 148 -5.48 -2.71 -7.05
CA THR A 148 -4.78 -3.78 -6.34
C THR A 148 -3.75 -4.43 -7.25
N ARG A 149 -2.51 -4.62 -6.80
CA ARG A 149 -1.46 -5.24 -7.61
C ARG A 149 -1.87 -6.67 -8.01
N LYS A 150 -1.80 -7.02 -9.30
CA LYS A 150 -2.19 -8.35 -9.82
C LYS A 150 -1.42 -9.49 -9.16
N ASP A 151 -0.12 -9.29 -8.98
CA ASP A 151 0.78 -10.25 -8.32
C ASP A 151 0.83 -10.09 -6.80
N ALA A 152 -0.02 -9.24 -6.22
CA ALA A 152 -0.36 -9.42 -4.82
C ALA A 152 -1.04 -10.78 -4.75
N LYS A 153 -0.24 -11.84 -4.48
CA LYS A 153 -0.75 -13.17 -4.15
C LYS A 153 -1.98 -12.93 -3.30
N LEU A 154 -3.16 -13.35 -3.75
CA LEU A 154 -4.40 -13.20 -3.01
C LEU A 154 -4.10 -13.71 -1.58
N ARG A 155 -3.87 -12.81 -0.61
CA ARG A 155 -3.50 -13.21 0.74
C ARG A 155 -4.78 -13.35 1.52
N ASP A 156 -5.55 -14.35 1.14
CA ASP A 156 -6.81 -14.69 1.81
C ASP A 156 -6.57 -15.38 3.16
N GLY A 157 -5.34 -15.85 3.38
CA GLY A 157 -4.98 -16.61 4.57
C GLY A 157 -5.59 -18.01 4.57
N LEU A 158 -6.01 -18.59 3.45
CA LEU A 158 -6.67 -19.90 3.38
C LEU A 158 -5.71 -21.05 3.00
N SER A 159 -4.44 -20.74 2.74
CA SER A 159 -3.37 -21.72 2.51
C SER A 159 -2.01 -21.17 2.92
N PHE A 160 -0.99 -22.01 2.99
CA PHE A 160 0.39 -21.56 3.22
C PHE A 160 0.93 -20.63 2.11
N ASP A 161 0.52 -20.83 0.86
CA ASP A 161 0.99 -20.01 -0.27
C ASP A 161 0.31 -18.63 -0.31
N THR A 162 -0.87 -18.53 0.30
CA THR A 162 -1.71 -17.32 0.42
C THR A 162 -1.79 -16.77 1.85
N ALA A 163 -0.87 -17.19 2.72
CA ALA A 163 -0.87 -16.80 4.13
C ALA A 163 -0.82 -15.27 4.32
N LEU A 164 -1.55 -14.78 5.32
CA LEU A 164 -1.60 -13.37 5.70
C LEU A 164 -0.29 -12.96 6.36
N LYS A 165 0.26 -11.81 5.99
CA LYS A 165 1.45 -11.28 6.67
C LYS A 165 1.01 -10.37 7.79
N VAL A 166 1.41 -10.71 9.00
CA VAL A 166 1.12 -9.95 10.22
C VAL A 166 2.41 -9.61 10.94
N ASN A 167 2.41 -8.51 11.70
CA ASN A 167 3.56 -8.07 12.48
C ASN A 167 3.45 -8.46 13.96
N SER A 168 2.30 -8.96 14.39
CA SER A 168 2.08 -9.41 15.76
C SER A 168 0.96 -10.45 15.84
N VAL A 169 0.95 -11.21 16.93
CA VAL A 169 -0.14 -12.13 17.28
C VAL A 169 -1.49 -11.40 17.39
N LYS A 170 -1.48 -10.14 17.86
CA LYS A 170 -2.69 -9.32 17.98
C LYS A 170 -3.38 -9.11 16.62
N GLU A 171 -2.60 -8.87 15.57
CA GLU A 171 -3.12 -8.68 14.20
C GLU A 171 -3.80 -9.96 13.66
N GLU A 172 -3.38 -11.14 14.10
CA GLU A 172 -3.98 -12.42 13.67
C GLU A 172 -5.42 -12.54 14.16
N TYR A 173 -5.63 -12.30 15.46
CA TYR A 173 -6.97 -12.36 16.06
C TYR A 173 -7.87 -11.23 15.57
N GLU A 174 -7.34 -10.00 15.40
CA GLU A 174 -8.09 -8.88 14.83
C GLU A 174 -8.62 -9.20 13.43
N TYR A 175 -7.81 -9.84 12.59
CA TYR A 175 -8.25 -10.29 11.26
C TYR A 175 -9.36 -11.34 11.34
N ILE A 176 -9.23 -12.33 12.22
CA ILE A 176 -10.25 -13.39 12.37
C ILE A 176 -11.57 -12.79 12.84
N GLU A 177 -11.54 -11.89 13.82
CA GLU A 177 -12.73 -11.21 14.33
C GLU A 177 -13.42 -10.37 13.25
N SER A 178 -12.67 -9.66 12.41
CA SER A 178 -13.25 -8.87 11.31
C SER A 178 -13.80 -9.73 10.16
N ASN A 179 -13.20 -10.88 9.89
CA ASN A 179 -13.52 -11.70 8.72
C ASN A 179 -14.43 -12.91 9.03
N CYS A 180 -14.63 -13.23 10.30
CA CYS A 180 -15.39 -14.39 10.75
C CYS A 180 -16.28 -14.01 11.95
N SER A 181 -17.29 -13.18 11.70
CA SER A 181 -18.21 -12.72 12.73
C SER A 181 -18.97 -13.89 13.37
N GLY A 182 -18.87 -14.01 14.70
CA GLY A 182 -19.51 -15.07 15.48
C GLY A 182 -18.76 -16.41 15.48
N CYS A 183 -17.57 -16.49 14.88
CA CYS A 183 -16.80 -17.73 14.84
C CYS A 183 -16.19 -18.07 16.21
N GLN A 184 -16.22 -19.35 16.57
CA GLN A 184 -15.64 -19.88 17.79
C GLN A 184 -14.22 -20.37 17.54
N PHE A 185 -13.26 -19.93 18.34
CA PHE A 185 -11.91 -20.50 18.33
C PHE A 185 -11.96 -22.01 18.60
N ARG A 186 -11.20 -22.80 17.82
CA ARG A 186 -11.11 -24.25 17.99
C ARG A 186 -9.71 -24.72 18.31
N ASP A 187 -8.73 -24.28 17.53
CA ASP A 187 -7.37 -24.81 17.60
C ASP A 187 -6.38 -23.79 17.05
N GLN A 188 -5.14 -23.85 17.53
CA GLN A 188 -4.02 -23.06 17.04
C GLN A 188 -2.77 -23.91 17.04
N SER A 189 -2.01 -23.85 15.94
CA SER A 189 -0.82 -24.65 15.78
C SER A 189 0.26 -23.91 15.01
N LEU A 190 1.50 -24.09 15.44
CA LEU A 190 2.66 -23.62 14.73
C LEU A 190 3.07 -24.64 13.66
N SER A 191 3.13 -24.22 12.41
CA SER A 191 3.45 -25.08 11.27
C SER A 191 4.64 -24.57 10.47
N GLN A 192 5.45 -25.48 9.93
CA GLN A 192 6.53 -25.14 9.01
C GLN A 192 6.17 -25.53 7.58
N TYR A 193 6.34 -24.60 6.62
CA TYR A 193 6.12 -24.86 5.20
C TYR A 193 7.17 -24.14 4.34
N LYS A 194 7.82 -24.88 3.43
CA LYS A 194 8.91 -24.37 2.57
C LYS A 194 9.99 -23.57 3.34
N GLY A 195 10.29 -23.99 4.57
CA GLY A 195 11.30 -23.36 5.43
C GLY A 195 10.85 -22.12 6.20
N ASN A 196 9.61 -21.64 6.02
CA ASN A 196 9.04 -20.56 6.81
C ASN A 196 8.12 -21.11 7.91
N MET A 197 7.99 -20.37 9.01
CA MET A 197 7.10 -20.67 10.13
C MET A 197 5.80 -19.90 9.96
N TYR A 198 4.69 -20.56 10.30
CA TYR A 198 3.34 -20.04 10.17
C TYR A 198 2.55 -20.33 11.43
N ASP A 199 1.69 -19.39 11.81
CA ASP A 199 0.61 -19.68 12.74
C ASP A 199 -0.63 -20.13 11.98
N VAL A 200 -1.28 -21.18 12.46
CA VAL A 200 -2.43 -21.80 11.80
C VAL A 200 -3.56 -21.86 12.81
N ILE A 201 -4.59 -21.04 12.60
CA ILE A 201 -5.73 -20.90 13.50
C ILE A 201 -6.97 -21.49 12.86
N LYS A 202 -7.65 -22.39 13.58
CA LYS A 202 -8.94 -22.96 13.18
C LYS A 202 -10.06 -22.36 13.99
N VAL A 203 -11.12 -21.97 13.30
CA VAL A 203 -12.36 -21.47 13.90
C VAL A 203 -13.56 -22.22 13.35
N GLU A 204 -14.59 -22.36 14.17
CA GLU A 204 -15.89 -22.89 13.75
C GLU A 204 -16.87 -21.74 13.52
N LYS A 205 -17.53 -21.75 12.36
CA LYS A 205 -18.56 -20.80 11.98
C LYS A 205 -19.89 -21.17 12.65
N SER A 206 -20.84 -20.22 12.62
CA SER A 206 -22.19 -20.41 13.17
C SER A 206 -22.98 -21.57 12.52
N ASP A 207 -22.62 -21.97 11.30
CA ASP A 207 -23.20 -23.12 10.59
C ASP A 207 -22.53 -24.47 10.95
N GLY A 208 -21.57 -24.47 11.88
CA GLY A 208 -20.80 -25.63 12.30
C GLY A 208 -19.62 -25.98 11.38
N SER A 209 -19.39 -25.25 10.30
CA SER A 209 -18.26 -25.49 9.40
C SER A 209 -16.95 -24.93 9.97
N ILE A 210 -15.82 -25.60 9.65
CA ILE A 210 -14.49 -25.17 10.11
C ILE A 210 -13.79 -24.33 9.03
N SER A 211 -13.24 -23.19 9.43
CA SER A 211 -12.32 -22.39 8.60
C SER A 211 -10.94 -22.41 9.22
N THR A 212 -9.90 -22.48 8.38
CA THR A 212 -8.51 -22.47 8.79
C THR A 212 -7.82 -21.25 8.20
N TYR A 213 -7.17 -20.46 9.04
CA TYR A 213 -6.40 -19.28 8.67
C TYR A 213 -4.91 -19.54 8.86
N TYR A 214 -4.11 -19.09 7.89
CA TYR A 214 -2.66 -19.25 7.84
C TYR A 214 -2.00 -17.87 7.88
N PHE A 215 -1.10 -17.66 8.85
CA PHE A 215 -0.40 -16.41 9.09
C PHE A 215 1.11 -16.61 8.93
N ASP A 216 1.74 -15.81 8.07
CA ASP A 216 3.20 -15.73 7.93
C ASP A 216 3.74 -14.84 9.05
N ILE A 217 4.34 -15.50 10.05
CA ILE A 217 4.81 -14.91 11.30
C ILE A 217 6.31 -14.57 11.27
N LYS A 218 6.94 -14.61 10.09
CA LYS A 218 8.39 -14.39 9.92
C LYS A 218 8.91 -13.11 10.58
N PHE A 219 8.05 -12.10 10.72
CA PHE A 219 8.47 -10.81 11.27
C PHE A 219 8.69 -10.82 12.79
N PHE A 220 7.98 -11.66 13.53
CA PHE A 220 8.02 -11.67 15.00
C PHE A 220 8.36 -13.03 15.62
N TYR A 221 8.26 -14.12 14.86
CA TYR A 221 8.61 -15.45 15.35
C TYR A 221 10.09 -15.53 15.78
N GLY A 222 10.33 -15.99 17.01
CA GLY A 222 11.67 -16.18 17.57
C GLY A 222 12.40 -14.90 18.00
N LYS A 223 11.74 -13.74 18.02
CA LYS A 223 12.33 -12.44 18.43
C LYS A 223 11.88 -11.98 19.82
N LEU A 224 11.73 -12.92 20.74
CA LEU A 224 11.49 -12.63 22.16
C LEU A 224 12.79 -12.36 22.91
#